data_AF-A0A1H6WFE4-F1
#
_entry.id   AF-A0A1H6WFE4-F1
#
_cell.length_a   1.000
_cell.length_b   1.000
_cell.length_c   1.000
_cell.angle_alpha   90.00
_cell.angle_beta   90.00
_cell.angle_gamma   90.00
#
_symmetry.space_group_name_H-M   'P 1'
#
loop_
_entity.id
_entity.type
_entity.pdbx_description
1 polymer ?
#
loop_
_entity_poly.entity_id
_entity_poly.type
_entity_poly.pdbx_seq_one_letter_code
_entity_poly.pdbx_strand_id
1 'polypeptide(L)' 'MGSFRNIIVIRREGQEEFWSNLKLLCKHHPEFSYEYIKSWKFPFEYKGWSFRKVEVNKKV' A
#
# COMPACT_ATOMS: atom_id res chain seq x y z
N MET A 1 -11.01 -18.47 -13.54
CA MET A 1 -10.33 -17.16 -13.64
C MET A 1 -9.96 -16.71 -12.24
N GLY A 2 -8.69 -16.80 -11.86
CA GLY A 2 -8.24 -16.37 -10.53
C GLY A 2 -8.36 -14.86 -10.37
N SER A 3 -8.94 -14.40 -9.27
CA SER A 3 -9.06 -12.96 -8.98
C SER A 3 -7.80 -12.53 -8.21
N PHE A 4 -6.95 -11.72 -8.84
CA PHE A 4 -5.76 -11.15 -8.20
C PHE A 4 -6.17 -10.03 -7.25
N ARG A 5 -5.70 -10.08 -6.00
CA ARG A 5 -5.82 -8.95 -5.07
C ARG A 5 -4.52 -8.18 -5.04
N ASN A 6 -4.59 -6.90 -5.37
CA ASN A 6 -3.49 -5.95 -5.20
C ASN A 6 -3.45 -5.54 -3.73
N ILE A 7 -2.41 -5.95 -3.01
CA ILE A 7 -2.15 -5.51 -1.63
C ILE A 7 -1.06 -4.44 -1.66
N ILE A 8 -1.31 -3.35 -0.94
CA ILE A 8 -0.33 -2.30 -0.69
C ILE A 8 0.43 -2.68 0.57
N VAL A 9 1.75 -2.65 0.49
CA VAL A 9 2.63 -2.92 1.62
C VAL A 9 3.41 -1.66 1.91
N ILE A 10 3.34 -1.20 3.16
CA ILE A 10 4.17 -0.11 3.66
C ILE A 10 5.17 -0.63 4.67
N ARG A 11 6.37 -0.07 4.65
CA ARG A 11 7.42 -0.43 5.60
C ARG A 11 8.11 0.80 6.16
N ARG A 12 8.34 0.82 7.47
CA ARG A 12 9.15 1.82 8.16
C ARG A 12 9.80 1.21 9.39
N GLU A 13 11.09 1.45 9.57
CA GLU A 13 11.84 1.07 10.79
C GLU A 13 11.67 -0.41 11.21
N GLY A 14 11.56 -1.31 10.21
CA GLY A 14 11.38 -2.75 10.45
C GLY A 14 9.93 -3.20 10.66
N GLN A 15 8.97 -2.28 10.77
CA GLN A 15 7.55 -2.59 10.77
C GLN A 15 7.02 -2.65 9.33
N GLU A 16 6.27 -3.68 9.01
CA GLU A 16 5.61 -3.87 7.72
C GLU A 16 4.10 -4.03 7.91
N GLU A 17 3.31 -3.24 7.18
CA GLU A 17 1.87 -3.28 7.23
C GLU A 17 1.26 -3.58 5.85
N PHE A 18 0.16 -4.32 5.84
CA PHE A 18 -0.50 -4.80 4.64
C PHE A 18 -1.90 -4.20 4.55
N TRP A 19 -2.18 -3.53 3.43
CA TRP A 19 -3.40 -2.77 3.21
C TRP A 19 -4.09 -3.18 1.92
N SER A 20 -5.38 -3.46 2.00
CA SER A 20 -6.20 -3.86 0.84
C SER A 20 -6.45 -2.70 -0.14
N ASN A 21 -6.36 -1.44 0.31
CA ASN A 21 -6.50 -0.27 -0.54
C ASN A 21 -5.88 0.98 0.11
N LEU A 22 -5.56 1.98 -0.72
CA LEU A 22 -4.93 3.24 -0.29
C LEU A 22 -5.84 4.10 0.59
N LYS A 23 -7.17 4.03 0.42
CA LYS A 23 -8.11 4.84 1.20
C LYS A 23 -8.12 4.42 2.67
N LEU A 24 -8.13 3.11 2.94
CA LEU A 24 -8.03 2.58 4.30
C LEU A 24 -6.69 2.93 4.94
N LEU A 25 -5.61 2.76 4.18
CA LEU A 25 -4.26 3.16 4.63
C LEU A 25 -4.22 4.63 5.05
N CYS A 26 -4.72 5.56 4.23
CA CYS A 26 -4.72 7.00 4.58
C CYS A 26 -5.67 7.35 5.72
N LYS A 27 -6.73 6.54 5.93
CA LYS A 27 -7.64 6.70 7.05
C LYS A 27 -6.98 6.31 8.38
N HIS A 28 -6.15 5.27 8.38
CA HIS A 28 -5.39 4.83 9.56
C HIS A 28 -4.12 5.63 9.81
N HIS A 29 -3.51 6.12 8.73
CA HIS A 29 -2.29 6.92 8.76
C HIS A 29 -2.61 8.33 8.22
N PRO A 30 -3.16 9.23 9.06
CA PRO A 30 -3.60 10.57 8.63
C PRO A 30 -2.44 11.46 8.15
N GLU A 31 -1.19 11.06 8.41
CA GLU A 31 -0.01 11.70 7.83
C GLU A 31 0.09 11.51 6.31
N PHE A 32 -0.62 10.53 5.74
CA PHE A 32 -0.66 10.27 4.31
C PHE A 32 -1.82 11.01 3.64
N SER A 33 -1.49 11.84 2.66
CA SER A 33 -2.51 12.46 1.80
C SER A 33 -2.86 11.51 0.64
N TYR A 34 -4.07 10.96 0.66
CA TYR A 34 -4.58 10.10 -0.41
C TYR A 34 -4.48 10.76 -1.79
N GLU A 35 -4.86 12.04 -1.88
CA GLU A 35 -4.83 12.80 -3.14
C GLU A 35 -3.41 12.95 -3.70
N TYR A 36 -2.42 13.00 -2.80
CA TYR A 36 -1.03 13.10 -3.17
C TYR A 36 -0.49 11.74 -3.66
N ILE A 37 -0.67 10.68 -2.87
CA ILE A 37 -0.05 9.37 -3.15
C ILE A 37 -0.78 8.54 -4.22
N LYS A 38 -2.07 8.81 -4.50
CA LYS A 38 -2.84 8.04 -5.49
C LYS A 38 -2.24 8.09 -6.90
N SER A 39 -1.53 9.17 -7.23
CA SER A 39 -0.92 9.40 -8.54
C SER A 39 0.50 8.86 -8.64
N TRP A 40 1.07 8.39 -7.52
CA TRP A 40 2.44 7.91 -7.47
C TRP A 40 2.52 6.49 -8.03
N LYS A 41 3.58 6.23 -8.80
CA LYS A 41 3.87 4.88 -9.30
C LYS A 41 4.57 4.10 -8.19
N PHE A 42 4.08 2.90 -7.91
CA PHE A 42 4.73 1.97 -6.98
C PHE A 42 5.92 1.29 -7.65
N PRO A 43 7.01 0.98 -6.91
CA PRO A 43 7.26 1.36 -5.52
C PRO A 43 7.73 2.81 -5.37
N PHE A 44 7.47 3.42 -4.21
CA PHE A 44 7.94 4.78 -3.88
C PHE A 44 8.19 4.96 -2.39
N GLU A 45 8.84 6.06 -2.00
CA GLU A 45 9.06 6.41 -0.60
C GLU A 45 8.37 7.74 -0.27
N TYR A 46 7.75 7.82 0.90
CA TYR A 46 7.05 9.02 1.35
C TYR A 46 7.10 9.12 2.88
N LYS A 47 7.58 10.25 3.41
CA LYS A 47 7.68 10.50 4.86
C LYS A 47 8.42 9.39 5.64
N GLY A 48 9.45 8.80 5.03
CA GLY A 48 10.22 7.69 5.64
C GLY A 48 9.54 6.32 5.58
N TRP A 49 8.39 6.22 4.90
CA TRP A 49 7.72 4.95 4.61
C TRP A 49 7.99 4.51 3.18
N SER A 50 8.35 3.25 2.98
CA SER A 50 8.47 2.64 1.66
C SER A 50 7.17 1.95 1.28
N PHE A 51 6.62 2.30 0.12
CA PHE A 51 5.37 1.80 -0.44
C PHE A 51 5.66 0.83 -1.58
N ARG A 52 5.07 -0.37 -1.55
CA ARG A 52 5.11 -1.35 -2.65
C ARG A 52 3.74 -1.99 -2.87
N LYS A 53 3.51 -2.56 -4.05
CA LYS A 53 2.34 -3.37 -4.34
C LYS A 53 2.76 -4.82 -4.56
N VAL A 54 1.96 -5.74 -4.03
CA VAL A 54 2.12 -7.18 -4.24
C VAL A 54 0.81 -7.73 -4.77
N GLU A 55 0.93 -8.52 -5.83
CA GLU A 55 -0.18 -9.27 -6.40
C GLU A 55 -0.28 -10.62 -5.70
N VAL A 56 -1.34 -10.80 -4.92
CA VAL A 56 -1.57 -12.07 -4.23
C VAL A 56 -2.49 -12.92 -5.09
N ASN A 57 -1.96 -14.04 -5.60
CA ASN A 57 -2.76 -14.98 -6.37
C ASN A 57 -3.62 -15.79 -5.38
N LYS A 58 -4.94 -15.53 -5.38
CA LYS A 58 -5.87 -16.32 -4.59
C LYS A 58 -6.06 -17.68 -5.28
N LYS A 59 -5.18 -18.64 -5.00
CA LYS A 59 -5.46 -20.06 -5.30
C LYS A 59 -6.62 -20.47 -4.41
N VAL A 60 -7.81 -20.58 -5.01
CA VAL A 60 -8.97 -21.28 -4.45
C VAL A 60 -8.97 -22.66 -5.06
#